data_AF-A0A9D3LQH5-F1
#
_entry.id   AF-A0A9D3LQH5-F1
#
_cell.length_a   1.000
_cell.length_b   1.000
_cell.length_c   1.000
_cell.angle_alpha   90.00
_cell.angle_beta   90.00
_cell.angle_gamma   90.00
#
_symmetry.space_group_name_H-M   'P 1'
#
loop_
_entity.id
_entity.type
_entity.pdbx_description
1 polymer ?
#
loop_
_entity_poly.entity_id
_entity_poly.type
_entity_poly.pdbx_seq_one_letter_code
_entity_poly.pdbx_strand_id
1 'polypeptide(L)'
;MGCFFSKKSKRKSSKKDLTPPTTENTTNNAASDNVEEAPKYSWDKREKVDPKDFMLTGLKDATVGRLPGKLNGQQFVIQECENCSIFILDHSATITIDDCVNCRVVLGPVKGSVFFRDCKEMKCVVACQQFRTRDCKKMEVFLCCATQPIIESSTGMKFGCFQYHYPELAAHFKDAGLSVFNNNWSNVHDFTPVSGETNWSLLPENTSVLDCVPAGPRIRVRVRARLRRRPAERRAPDPRREA
;
A
#
# COMPACT_ATOMS: atom_id res chain seq x y z
N MET A 1 -28.68 -2.59 28.80
CA MET A 1 -28.64 -1.87 30.09
C MET A 1 -28.14 -0.46 29.83
N GLY A 2 -29.06 0.51 29.77
CA GLY A 2 -28.72 1.92 29.76
C GLY A 2 -29.00 2.50 31.14
N CYS A 3 -28.17 3.43 31.60
CA CYS A 3 -28.52 4.37 32.66
C CYS A 3 -27.80 5.71 32.43
N PHE A 4 -28.62 6.74 32.27
CA PHE A 4 -28.35 8.17 32.35
C PHE A 4 -28.09 8.60 33.82
N PHE A 5 -27.79 9.92 33.98
CA PHE A 5 -27.78 10.77 35.21
C PHE A 5 -26.42 10.92 35.92
N SER A 6 -25.99 12.09 36.41
CA SER A 6 -26.55 13.45 36.50
C SER A 6 -25.43 14.45 36.87
N LYS A 7 -25.62 15.73 36.51
CA LYS A 7 -24.85 16.88 37.00
C LYS A 7 -25.03 17.06 38.52
N LYS A 8 -23.98 17.49 39.24
CA LYS A 8 -24.14 18.42 40.37
C LYS A 8 -22.91 19.28 40.62
N SER A 9 -23.19 20.58 40.63
CA SER A 9 -22.38 21.74 41.01
C SER A 9 -21.98 21.72 42.48
N LYS A 10 -20.82 22.31 42.82
CA LYS A 10 -20.61 23.07 44.05
C LYS A 10 -19.46 24.07 43.88
N ARG A 11 -19.82 25.36 43.82
CA ARG A 11 -18.95 26.51 44.16
C ARG A 11 -18.79 26.58 45.68
N LYS A 12 -17.59 26.92 46.17
CA LYS A 12 -17.43 27.82 47.31
C LYS A 12 -16.04 28.46 47.34
N SER A 13 -16.03 29.79 47.39
CA SER A 13 -14.87 30.67 47.52
C SER A 13 -14.27 30.63 48.92
N SER A 14 -12.97 30.97 49.03
CA SER A 14 -12.54 32.06 49.92
C SER A 14 -11.07 32.41 49.71
N LYS A 15 -10.85 33.71 49.50
CA LYS A 15 -9.60 34.45 49.34
C LYS A 15 -8.96 34.68 50.72
N LYS A 16 -7.63 34.64 50.82
CA LYS A 16 -6.87 35.37 51.86
C LYS A 16 -5.44 35.64 51.37
N ASP A 17 -5.24 36.88 50.93
CA ASP A 17 -3.94 37.54 50.84
C ASP A 17 -3.44 37.84 52.26
N LEU A 18 -2.14 37.64 52.52
CA LEU A 18 -1.37 38.28 53.60
C LEU A 18 0.14 38.20 53.26
N THR A 19 0.76 39.36 53.09
CA THR A 19 2.21 39.64 53.15
C THR A 19 2.40 40.88 54.04
N PRO A 20 3.62 41.30 54.46
CA PRO A 20 4.93 40.63 54.65
C PRO A 20 5.46 40.88 56.10
N PRO A 21 6.75 40.65 56.43
CA PRO A 21 7.71 41.76 56.29
C PRO A 21 9.14 41.37 55.87
N THR A 22 9.85 42.41 55.46
CA THR A 22 11.20 42.55 54.93
C THR A 22 12.28 42.42 56.01
N THR A 23 13.45 41.88 55.65
CA THR A 23 14.77 42.29 56.19
C THR A 23 15.85 42.09 55.12
N GLU A 24 16.67 43.11 54.92
CA GLU A 24 17.72 43.26 53.92
C GLU A 24 19.08 42.69 54.38
N ASN A 25 19.97 42.51 53.38
CA ASN A 25 21.45 42.57 53.36
C ASN A 25 22.12 41.29 52.85
N THR A 26 23.20 41.24 52.03
CA THR A 26 23.89 42.11 51.05
C THR A 26 24.88 41.15 50.33
N THR A 27 25.36 41.53 49.13
CA THR A 27 26.62 41.12 48.45
C THR A 27 26.73 39.82 47.63
N ASN A 28 26.88 40.06 46.31
CA ASN A 28 27.94 39.59 45.40
C ASN A 28 27.88 38.23 44.67
N ASN A 29 27.99 38.36 43.33
CA ASN A 29 28.72 37.56 42.34
C ASN A 29 28.05 36.40 41.58
N ALA A 30 27.96 36.64 40.26
CA ALA A 30 28.35 35.81 39.12
C ALA A 30 27.67 34.47 38.80
N ALA A 31 27.31 34.36 37.51
CA ALA A 31 27.17 33.17 36.67
C ALA A 31 25.92 32.29 36.83
N SER A 32 25.01 32.37 35.87
CA SER A 32 24.82 31.37 34.79
C SER A 32 23.37 31.44 34.27
N ASP A 33 23.21 31.94 33.04
CA ASP A 33 21.98 31.79 32.27
C ASP A 33 21.84 30.30 31.90
N ASN A 34 21.16 29.53 32.75
CA ASN A 34 20.55 28.27 32.36
C ASN A 34 19.06 28.53 32.14
N VAL A 35 18.71 28.91 30.91
CA VAL A 35 17.34 28.77 30.44
C VAL A 35 17.10 27.26 30.31
N GLU A 36 16.48 26.65 31.32
CA GLU A 36 15.99 25.28 31.25
C GLU A 36 15.00 25.19 30.08
N GLU A 37 15.43 24.63 28.94
CA GLU A 37 14.50 24.20 27.89
C GLU A 37 13.53 23.19 28.51
N ALA A 38 12.24 23.53 28.48
CA ALA A 38 11.17 22.64 28.94
C ALA A 38 11.30 21.24 28.30
N PRO A 39 10.99 20.16 29.04
CA PRO A 39 11.15 18.80 28.55
C PRO A 39 10.33 18.59 27.26
N LYS A 40 11.01 18.46 26.12
CA LYS A 40 10.40 18.10 24.82
C LYS A 40 9.95 16.64 24.89
N TYR A 41 8.64 16.41 24.85
CA TYR A 41 8.07 15.08 24.91
C TYR A 41 8.09 14.42 23.52
N SER A 42 8.00 13.09 23.46
CA SER A 42 8.13 12.32 22.20
C SER A 42 7.07 12.67 21.15
N TRP A 43 5.94 13.27 21.55
CA TRP A 43 4.92 13.78 20.65
C TRP A 43 5.25 15.13 20.02
N ASP A 44 6.16 15.93 20.61
CA ASP A 44 6.61 17.22 20.06
C ASP A 44 7.56 17.04 18.86
N LYS A 45 8.06 15.83 18.63
CA LYS A 45 8.98 15.45 17.55
C LYS A 45 8.31 14.73 16.37
N ARG A 46 6.98 14.55 16.39
CA ARG A 46 6.30 13.91 15.24
C ARG A 46 6.33 14.86 14.06
N GLU A 47 6.97 14.44 12.97
CA GLU A 47 6.84 15.11 11.69
C GLU A 47 5.34 15.22 11.36
N LYS A 48 4.89 16.43 11.00
CA LYS A 48 3.52 16.67 10.60
C LYS A 48 3.33 16.04 9.21
N VAL A 49 2.81 14.81 9.20
CA VAL A 49 2.46 14.09 7.99
C VAL A 49 1.14 14.66 7.46
N ASP A 50 1.13 15.23 6.24
CA ASP A 50 -0.12 15.70 5.60
C ASP A 50 -0.88 14.48 5.04
N PRO A 51 -2.14 14.26 5.40
CA PRO A 51 -2.97 13.21 4.81
C PRO A 51 -2.98 13.21 3.26
N LYS A 52 -2.86 14.38 2.63
CA LYS A 52 -2.84 14.52 1.16
C LYS A 52 -1.64 13.84 0.51
N ASP A 53 -0.55 13.66 1.24
CA ASP A 53 0.63 12.96 0.72
C ASP A 53 0.37 11.45 0.55
N PHE A 54 -0.63 10.90 1.24
CA PHE A 54 -0.97 9.48 1.29
C PHE A 54 -2.27 9.14 0.57
N MET A 55 -2.83 10.10 -0.17
CA MET A 55 -4.02 9.90 -0.97
C MET A 55 -3.92 10.57 -2.35
N LEU A 56 -4.58 9.95 -3.33
CA LEU A 56 -4.83 10.53 -4.65
C LEU A 56 -6.32 10.43 -4.90
N THR A 57 -7.00 11.58 -4.96
CA THR A 57 -8.46 11.63 -5.08
C THR A 57 -8.88 12.57 -6.19
N GLY A 58 -9.87 12.17 -6.99
CA GLY A 58 -10.53 13.06 -7.96
C GLY A 58 -9.67 13.49 -9.14
N LEU A 59 -8.63 12.72 -9.48
CA LEU A 59 -7.71 13.07 -10.57
C LEU A 59 -8.28 12.62 -11.91
N LYS A 60 -8.12 13.46 -12.94
CA LYS A 60 -8.52 13.15 -14.31
C LYS A 60 -7.40 13.45 -15.30
N ASP A 61 -7.21 12.56 -16.27
CA ASP A 61 -6.26 12.70 -17.38
C ASP A 61 -4.82 13.05 -16.93
N ALA A 62 -4.43 12.53 -15.76
CA ALA A 62 -3.19 12.90 -15.09
C ALA A 62 -2.21 11.73 -14.99
N THR A 63 -0.92 12.06 -15.03
CA THR A 63 0.15 11.12 -14.65
C THR A 63 0.73 11.54 -13.31
N VAL A 64 0.54 10.71 -12.28
CA VAL A 64 0.91 11.03 -10.89
C VAL A 64 1.61 9.84 -10.25
N GLY A 65 2.28 10.08 -9.13
CA GLY A 65 2.96 9.00 -8.43
C GLY A 65 3.63 9.40 -7.14
N ARG A 66 4.28 8.41 -6.52
CA ARG A 66 5.16 8.56 -5.37
C ARG A 66 6.49 7.90 -5.70
N LEU A 67 7.56 8.63 -5.45
CA LEU A 67 8.93 8.15 -5.62
C LEU A 67 9.36 7.33 -4.40
N PRO A 68 10.43 6.52 -4.52
CA PRO A 68 11.00 5.79 -3.39
C PRO A 68 11.27 6.70 -2.17
N GLY A 69 10.96 6.21 -0.97
CA GLY A 69 11.20 6.90 0.30
C GLY A 69 10.12 7.92 0.70
N LYS A 70 9.03 8.05 -0.07
CA LYS A 70 7.93 8.97 0.22
C LYS A 70 6.82 8.36 1.08
N LEU A 71 6.57 7.06 0.93
CA LEU A 71 5.53 6.35 1.68
C LEU A 71 6.09 5.64 2.90
N ASN A 72 7.32 5.11 2.84
CA ASN A 72 7.98 4.47 3.97
C ASN A 72 7.09 3.47 4.73
N GLY A 73 6.32 2.65 4.00
CA GLY A 73 5.48 1.62 4.59
C GLY A 73 4.15 2.12 5.19
N GLN A 74 3.75 3.38 4.96
CA GLN A 74 2.44 3.88 5.36
C GLN A 74 1.31 3.33 4.46
N GLN A 75 0.06 3.52 4.90
CA GLN A 75 -1.12 3.25 4.09
C GLN A 75 -1.26 4.27 2.96
N PHE A 76 -1.80 3.85 1.82
CA PHE A 76 -2.10 4.73 0.69
C PHE A 76 -3.51 4.52 0.15
N VAL A 77 -4.14 5.59 -0.33
CA VAL A 77 -5.53 5.57 -0.82
C VAL A 77 -5.61 6.19 -2.21
N ILE A 78 -6.25 5.53 -3.17
CA ILE A 78 -6.52 6.05 -4.51
C ILE A 78 -8.02 6.00 -4.73
N GLN A 79 -8.65 7.14 -5.02
CA GLN A 79 -10.11 7.23 -5.10
C GLN A 79 -10.54 8.13 -6.25
N GLU A 80 -11.66 7.79 -6.90
CA GLU A 80 -12.34 8.66 -7.88
C GLU A 80 -11.41 9.17 -9.01
N CYS A 81 -10.48 8.33 -9.47
CA CYS A 81 -9.53 8.69 -10.54
C CYS A 81 -10.02 8.19 -11.90
N GLU A 82 -9.89 9.01 -12.93
CA GLU A 82 -10.34 8.70 -14.29
C GLU A 82 -9.22 8.96 -15.31
N ASN A 83 -8.99 8.03 -16.24
CA ASN A 83 -7.98 8.15 -17.31
C ASN A 83 -6.54 8.43 -16.81
N CYS A 84 -6.24 8.11 -15.55
CA CYS A 84 -4.95 8.42 -14.93
C CYS A 84 -3.90 7.32 -15.10
N SER A 85 -2.62 7.72 -15.08
CA SER A 85 -1.49 6.82 -14.92
C SER A 85 -0.83 7.05 -13.56
N ILE A 86 -0.92 6.07 -12.66
CA ILE A 86 -0.55 6.19 -11.25
C ILE A 86 0.62 5.26 -10.95
N PHE A 87 1.74 5.83 -10.48
CA PHE A 87 2.97 5.09 -10.19
C PHE A 87 3.37 5.24 -8.73
N ILE A 88 3.09 4.25 -7.90
CA ILE A 88 3.50 4.19 -6.50
C ILE A 88 4.75 3.34 -6.40
N LEU A 89 5.93 3.96 -6.45
CA LEU A 89 7.23 3.26 -6.52
C LEU A 89 7.91 3.19 -5.16
N ASP A 90 7.16 2.82 -4.13
CA ASP A 90 7.64 2.64 -2.77
C ASP A 90 6.91 1.46 -2.12
N HIS A 91 7.41 0.97 -0.99
CA HIS A 91 6.70 0.00 -0.18
C HIS A 91 5.59 0.66 0.64
N SER A 92 4.51 -0.07 0.89
CA SER A 92 3.34 0.43 1.62
C SER A 92 2.76 -0.64 2.55
N ALA A 93 2.06 -0.23 3.61
CA ALA A 93 1.38 -1.17 4.50
C ALA A 93 0.16 -1.79 3.80
N THR A 94 -0.71 -0.96 3.25
CA THR A 94 -1.94 -1.36 2.55
C THR A 94 -2.33 -0.28 1.55
N ILE A 95 -2.97 -0.69 0.45
CA ILE A 95 -3.46 0.24 -0.57
C ILE A 95 -4.92 -0.09 -0.89
N THR A 96 -5.78 0.93 -0.84
CA THR A 96 -7.18 0.84 -1.29
C THR A 96 -7.38 1.67 -2.54
N ILE A 97 -8.09 1.12 -3.51
CA ILE A 97 -8.34 1.72 -4.82
C ILE A 97 -9.84 1.67 -5.07
N ASP A 98 -10.50 2.81 -5.04
CA ASP A 98 -11.97 2.90 -5.12
C ASP A 98 -12.40 3.77 -6.29
N ASP A 99 -13.50 3.40 -6.95
CA ASP A 99 -14.20 4.22 -7.94
C ASP A 99 -13.29 4.76 -9.06
N CYS A 100 -12.29 3.97 -9.46
CA CYS A 100 -11.34 4.34 -10.51
C CYS A 100 -11.74 3.75 -11.87
N VAL A 101 -11.61 4.54 -12.93
CA VAL A 101 -12.02 4.16 -14.28
C VAL A 101 -10.92 4.44 -15.30
N ASN A 102 -10.62 3.45 -16.15
CA ASN A 102 -9.64 3.55 -17.24
C ASN A 102 -8.24 4.03 -16.76
N CYS A 103 -7.82 3.59 -15.57
CA CYS A 103 -6.51 3.94 -15.03
C CYS A 103 -5.47 2.83 -15.23
N ARG A 104 -4.22 3.27 -15.35
CA ARG A 104 -3.04 2.40 -15.33
C ARG A 104 -2.32 2.58 -14.01
N VAL A 105 -2.12 1.51 -13.26
CA VAL A 105 -1.60 1.59 -11.88
C VAL A 105 -0.40 0.66 -11.70
N VAL A 106 0.72 1.21 -11.25
CA VAL A 106 1.88 0.44 -10.79
C VAL A 106 2.02 0.63 -9.29
N LEU A 107 1.97 -0.47 -8.54
CA LEU A 107 2.19 -0.46 -7.10
C LEU A 107 3.50 -1.18 -6.78
N GLY A 108 4.30 -0.56 -5.93
CA GLY A 108 5.41 -1.20 -5.26
C GLY A 108 4.93 -2.30 -4.30
N PRO A 109 5.87 -3.04 -3.67
CA PRO A 109 5.55 -4.12 -2.74
C PRO A 109 4.70 -3.64 -1.56
N VAL A 110 3.50 -4.23 -1.41
CA VAL A 110 2.55 -3.91 -0.33
C VAL A 110 2.58 -5.02 0.72
N LYS A 111 3.02 -4.67 1.93
CA LYS A 111 3.18 -5.62 3.05
C LYS A 111 1.90 -6.38 3.38
N GLY A 112 0.75 -5.71 3.32
CA GLY A 112 -0.55 -6.28 3.63
C GLY A 112 -1.42 -6.46 2.39
N SER A 113 -2.62 -5.88 2.44
CA SER A 113 -3.62 -6.04 1.39
C SER A 113 -3.61 -4.90 0.37
N VAL A 114 -3.87 -5.27 -0.88
CA VAL A 114 -4.35 -4.36 -1.91
C VAL A 114 -5.82 -4.68 -2.18
N PHE A 115 -6.68 -3.66 -2.11
CA PHE A 115 -8.11 -3.83 -2.28
C PHE A 115 -8.65 -2.89 -3.35
N PHE A 116 -9.19 -3.46 -4.43
CA PHE A 116 -9.92 -2.72 -5.46
C PHE A 116 -11.42 -2.80 -5.19
N ARG A 117 -12.13 -1.67 -5.23
CA ARG A 117 -13.58 -1.57 -5.10
C ARG A 117 -14.13 -0.72 -6.23
N ASP A 118 -15.21 -1.17 -6.87
CA ASP A 118 -15.94 -0.39 -7.87
C ASP A 118 -15.08 0.13 -9.06
N CYS A 119 -13.98 -0.56 -9.36
CA CYS A 119 -13.03 -0.16 -10.40
C CYS A 119 -13.35 -0.76 -11.78
N LYS A 120 -13.11 0.00 -12.85
CA LYS A 120 -13.46 -0.40 -14.22
C LYS A 120 -12.34 -0.12 -15.21
N GLU A 121 -12.10 -1.06 -16.11
CA GLU A 121 -11.16 -0.89 -17.24
C GLU A 121 -9.72 -0.56 -16.80
N MET A 122 -9.27 -1.17 -15.69
CA MET A 122 -7.95 -0.89 -15.14
C MET A 122 -6.89 -1.82 -15.69
N LYS A 123 -5.66 -1.31 -15.80
CA LYS A 123 -4.47 -2.10 -16.07
C LYS A 123 -3.47 -1.91 -14.94
N CYS A 124 -3.13 -2.98 -14.24
CA CYS A 124 -2.42 -2.89 -12.98
C CYS A 124 -1.19 -3.79 -12.94
N VAL A 125 -0.13 -3.32 -12.26
CA VAL A 125 1.02 -4.12 -11.85
C VAL A 125 1.09 -4.03 -10.34
N VAL A 126 0.95 -5.17 -9.65
CA VAL A 126 0.76 -5.22 -8.20
C VAL A 126 1.63 -6.31 -7.56
N ALA A 127 2.35 -5.95 -6.50
CA ALA A 127 2.98 -6.91 -5.60
C ALA A 127 2.42 -6.72 -4.19
N CYS A 128 1.84 -7.76 -3.59
CA CYS A 128 1.19 -7.66 -2.29
C CYS A 128 1.16 -8.99 -1.52
N GLN A 129 0.84 -8.93 -0.23
CA GLN A 129 0.57 -10.15 0.54
C GLN A 129 -0.81 -10.72 0.22
N GLN A 130 -1.84 -9.86 0.20
CA GLN A 130 -3.23 -10.24 -0.07
C GLN A 130 -3.80 -9.37 -1.19
N PHE A 131 -4.44 -10.00 -2.16
CA PHE A 131 -5.10 -9.30 -3.27
C PHE A 131 -6.60 -9.52 -3.18
N ARG A 132 -7.38 -8.44 -3.18
CA ARG A 132 -8.84 -8.48 -3.11
C ARG A 132 -9.45 -7.55 -4.15
N THR A 133 -10.54 -7.97 -4.77
CA THR A 133 -11.38 -7.11 -5.61
C THR A 133 -12.83 -7.32 -5.25
N ARG A 134 -13.60 -6.22 -5.28
CA ARG A 134 -15.05 -6.26 -5.16
C ARG A 134 -15.67 -5.32 -6.19
N ASP A 135 -16.75 -5.74 -6.84
CA ASP A 135 -17.52 -4.91 -7.78
C ASP A 135 -16.69 -4.35 -8.96
N CYS A 136 -15.63 -5.06 -9.36
CA CYS A 136 -14.70 -4.60 -10.40
C CYS A 136 -15.03 -5.19 -11.78
N LYS A 137 -14.73 -4.46 -12.86
CA LYS A 137 -15.01 -4.92 -14.25
C LYS A 137 -13.84 -4.68 -15.19
N LYS A 138 -13.55 -5.67 -16.04
CA LYS A 138 -12.51 -5.59 -17.09
C LYS A 138 -11.14 -5.14 -16.56
N MET A 139 -10.59 -5.89 -15.61
CA MET A 139 -9.29 -5.58 -15.01
C MET A 139 -8.20 -6.47 -15.60
N GLU A 140 -7.06 -5.90 -15.97
CA GLU A 140 -5.85 -6.65 -16.36
C GLU A 140 -4.77 -6.45 -15.31
N VAL A 141 -4.40 -7.50 -14.58
CA VAL A 141 -3.53 -7.39 -13.40
C VAL A 141 -2.31 -8.31 -13.54
N PHE A 142 -1.12 -7.71 -13.59
CA PHE A 142 0.15 -8.40 -13.43
C PHE A 142 0.50 -8.50 -11.95
N LEU A 143 0.31 -9.67 -11.37
CA LEU A 143 0.25 -9.87 -9.93
C LEU A 143 1.44 -10.68 -9.39
N CYS A 144 1.95 -10.26 -8.24
CA CYS A 144 2.74 -11.06 -7.31
C CYS A 144 1.99 -11.09 -5.99
N CYS A 145 1.45 -12.25 -5.60
CA CYS A 145 0.65 -12.37 -4.39
C CYS A 145 1.13 -13.51 -3.51
N ALA A 146 1.46 -13.20 -2.25
CA ALA A 146 1.93 -14.22 -1.30
C ALA A 146 0.84 -15.23 -0.91
N THR A 147 -0.42 -14.81 -0.95
CA THR A 147 -1.60 -15.64 -0.63
C THR A 147 -2.49 -15.83 -1.86
N GLN A 148 -3.55 -16.62 -1.74
CA GLN A 148 -4.53 -16.83 -2.81
C GLN A 148 -5.24 -15.50 -3.16
N PRO A 149 -5.14 -14.99 -4.41
CA PRO A 149 -5.90 -13.82 -4.83
C PRO A 149 -7.40 -14.09 -4.79
N ILE A 150 -8.17 -13.08 -4.38
CA ILE A 150 -9.61 -13.19 -4.20
C ILE A 150 -10.33 -12.18 -5.08
N ILE A 151 -11.42 -12.62 -5.72
CA ILE A 151 -12.39 -11.75 -6.39
C ILE A 151 -13.80 -12.00 -5.86
N GLU A 152 -14.63 -10.95 -5.87
CA GLU A 152 -16.03 -10.97 -5.45
C GLU A 152 -16.82 -10.00 -6.33
N SER A 153 -18.02 -10.38 -6.78
CA SER A 153 -18.92 -9.58 -7.62
C SER A 153 -18.23 -8.88 -8.80
N SER A 154 -17.20 -9.51 -9.37
CA SER A 154 -16.31 -8.91 -10.36
C SER A 154 -16.30 -9.74 -11.64
N THR A 155 -16.20 -9.09 -12.81
CA THR A 155 -16.26 -9.78 -14.12
C THR A 155 -15.19 -9.29 -15.10
N GLY A 156 -14.76 -10.18 -16.00
CA GLY A 156 -13.73 -9.85 -16.99
C GLY A 156 -12.35 -9.61 -16.39
N MET A 157 -12.03 -10.30 -15.29
CA MET A 157 -10.75 -10.19 -14.60
C MET A 157 -9.69 -11.01 -15.35
N LYS A 158 -8.51 -10.45 -15.60
CA LYS A 158 -7.41 -11.16 -16.26
C LYS A 158 -6.14 -11.05 -15.44
N PHE A 159 -5.50 -12.17 -15.16
CA PHE A 159 -4.30 -12.22 -14.33
C PHE A 159 -3.08 -12.65 -15.12
N GLY A 160 -1.97 -11.95 -14.92
CA GLY A 160 -0.65 -12.28 -15.43
C GLY A 160 0.39 -12.29 -14.31
N CYS A 161 1.53 -12.92 -14.53
CA CYS A 161 2.62 -12.87 -13.56
C CYS A 161 3.27 -11.49 -13.55
N PHE A 162 3.56 -10.95 -12.36
CA PHE A 162 4.30 -9.70 -12.17
C PHE A 162 5.61 -9.66 -12.96
N GLN A 163 5.76 -8.66 -13.83
CA GLN A 163 6.99 -8.43 -14.61
C GLN A 163 7.29 -6.94 -14.69
N TYR A 164 7.92 -6.40 -13.65
CA TYR A 164 8.30 -4.99 -13.58
C TYR A 164 9.59 -4.82 -12.77
N HIS A 165 10.41 -3.82 -13.09
CA HIS A 165 11.65 -3.55 -12.37
C HIS A 165 11.99 -2.07 -12.37
N TYR A 166 12.38 -1.58 -11.20
CA TYR A 166 13.08 -0.31 -10.96
C TYR A 166 14.18 -0.57 -9.91
N PRO A 167 15.22 0.29 -9.80
CA PRO A 167 16.41 0.01 -9.01
C PRO A 167 16.14 -0.37 -7.55
N GLU A 168 15.23 0.32 -6.89
CA GLU A 168 14.92 0.19 -5.46
C GLU A 168 13.96 -0.97 -5.16
N LEU A 169 13.39 -1.61 -6.18
CA LEU A 169 12.32 -2.61 -6.02
C LEU A 169 12.72 -3.77 -5.09
N ALA A 170 13.96 -4.25 -5.20
CA ALA A 170 14.43 -5.36 -4.37
C ALA A 170 14.48 -4.99 -2.88
N ALA A 171 14.88 -3.75 -2.56
CA ALA A 171 14.86 -3.24 -1.18
C ALA A 171 13.41 -3.13 -0.68
N HIS A 172 12.50 -2.60 -1.49
CA HIS A 172 11.09 -2.49 -1.13
C HIS A 172 10.42 -3.85 -0.89
N PHE A 173 10.79 -4.92 -1.62
CA PHE A 173 10.30 -6.27 -1.34
C PHE A 173 10.75 -6.75 0.04
N LYS A 174 12.01 -6.48 0.40
CA LYS A 174 12.58 -6.80 1.71
C LYS A 174 11.87 -6.02 2.83
N ASP A 175 11.67 -4.71 2.65
CA ASP A 175 11.04 -3.84 3.65
C ASP A 175 9.56 -4.18 3.85
N ALA A 176 8.86 -4.58 2.77
CA ALA A 176 7.51 -5.11 2.84
C ALA A 176 7.42 -6.53 3.43
N GLY A 177 8.55 -7.21 3.65
CA GLY A 177 8.58 -8.60 4.13
C GLY A 177 8.02 -9.62 3.13
N LEU A 178 8.09 -9.32 1.83
CA LEU A 178 7.57 -10.17 0.76
C LEU A 178 8.70 -10.94 0.08
N SER A 179 8.54 -12.26 -0.04
CA SER A 179 9.44 -13.09 -0.84
C SER A 179 8.98 -13.12 -2.29
N VAL A 180 9.89 -12.79 -3.22
CA VAL A 180 9.64 -12.88 -4.67
C VAL A 180 9.34 -14.31 -5.15
N PHE A 181 9.70 -15.31 -4.35
CA PHE A 181 9.47 -16.74 -4.66
C PHE A 181 8.09 -17.23 -4.19
N ASN A 182 7.43 -16.50 -3.30
CA ASN A 182 6.08 -16.83 -2.86
C ASN A 182 5.06 -16.08 -3.71
N ASN A 183 4.61 -16.70 -4.81
CA ASN A 183 3.72 -16.06 -5.77
C ASN A 183 2.60 -16.99 -6.28
N ASN A 184 1.38 -16.72 -5.84
CA ASN A 184 0.14 -17.45 -6.14
C ASN A 184 -0.77 -16.72 -7.16
N TRP A 185 -0.21 -15.84 -7.98
CA TRP A 185 -0.95 -14.97 -8.91
C TRP A 185 -1.98 -15.65 -9.81
N SER A 186 -1.80 -16.93 -10.16
CA SER A 186 -2.67 -17.67 -11.09
C SER A 186 -3.74 -18.53 -10.41
N ASN A 187 -3.72 -18.65 -9.09
CA ASN A 187 -4.66 -19.48 -8.33
C ASN A 187 -5.74 -18.59 -7.71
N VAL A 188 -6.66 -18.06 -8.51
CA VAL A 188 -7.65 -17.08 -8.04
C VAL A 188 -8.87 -17.78 -7.46
N HIS A 189 -9.31 -17.32 -6.27
CA HIS A 189 -10.57 -17.73 -5.66
C HIS A 189 -11.67 -16.72 -5.97
N ASP A 190 -12.79 -17.21 -6.50
CA ASP A 190 -13.98 -16.41 -6.80
C ASP A 190 -15.08 -16.72 -5.77
N PHE A 191 -15.51 -15.71 -5.01
CA PHE A 191 -16.59 -15.85 -4.03
C PHE A 191 -17.99 -15.85 -4.65
N THR A 192 -18.13 -15.36 -5.88
CA THR A 192 -19.42 -15.19 -6.56
C THR A 192 -19.40 -15.81 -7.96
N PRO A 193 -19.08 -17.11 -8.09
CA PRO A 193 -19.05 -17.76 -9.39
C PRO A 193 -20.45 -17.78 -10.01
N VAL A 194 -20.54 -17.49 -11.30
CA VAL A 194 -21.78 -17.60 -12.08
C VAL A 194 -21.73 -18.91 -12.87
N SER A 195 -22.81 -19.70 -12.82
CA SER A 195 -22.86 -20.99 -13.52
C SER A 195 -22.77 -20.78 -15.03
N GLY A 196 -21.82 -21.48 -15.67
CA GLY A 196 -21.59 -21.40 -17.13
C GLY A 196 -20.73 -20.22 -17.59
N GLU A 197 -20.31 -19.33 -16.70
CA GLU A 197 -19.44 -18.18 -17.02
C GLU A 197 -18.14 -18.21 -16.20
N THR A 198 -17.08 -17.65 -16.77
CA THR A 198 -15.81 -17.44 -16.07
C THR A 198 -15.58 -15.96 -15.81
N ASN A 199 -15.70 -15.57 -14.54
CA ASN A 199 -15.47 -14.19 -14.09
C ASN A 199 -14.00 -13.75 -14.24
N TRP A 200 -13.08 -14.71 -14.30
CA TRP A 200 -11.66 -14.47 -14.47
C TRP A 200 -10.99 -15.45 -15.44
N SER A 201 -9.86 -15.02 -15.99
CA SER A 201 -9.00 -15.83 -16.86
C SER A 201 -7.53 -15.41 -16.70
N LEU A 202 -6.63 -16.15 -17.34
CA LEU A 202 -5.22 -15.78 -17.38
C LEU A 202 -4.92 -14.95 -18.63
N LEU A 203 -4.04 -13.96 -18.49
CA LEU A 203 -3.49 -13.23 -19.62
C LEU A 203 -2.64 -14.18 -20.49
N PRO A 204 -2.66 -14.00 -21.83
CA PRO A 204 -1.74 -14.68 -22.73
C PRO A 204 -0.28 -14.52 -22.28
N GLU A 205 0.53 -15.56 -22.47
CA GLU A 205 1.92 -15.53 -22.00
C GLU A 205 2.80 -14.49 -22.70
N ASN A 206 2.43 -14.12 -23.93
CA ASN A 206 3.10 -13.12 -24.75
C ASN A 206 2.62 -11.69 -24.49
N THR A 207 1.69 -11.47 -23.55
CA THR A 207 1.26 -10.11 -23.20
C THR A 207 2.42 -9.33 -22.58
N SER A 208 2.81 -8.25 -23.25
CA SER A 208 3.81 -7.30 -22.77
C SER A 208 3.22 -6.41 -21.68
N VAL A 209 3.89 -6.34 -20.53
CA VAL A 209 3.48 -5.43 -19.44
C VAL A 209 3.52 -3.98 -19.89
N LEU A 210 4.49 -3.60 -20.72
CA LEU A 210 4.65 -2.20 -21.16
C LEU A 210 3.56 -1.74 -22.12
N ASP A 211 2.92 -2.67 -22.84
CA ASP A 211 1.81 -2.36 -23.74
C ASP A 211 0.54 -2.07 -22.92
N CYS A 212 0.40 -2.74 -21.78
CA CYS A 212 -0.70 -2.50 -20.84
C CYS A 212 -0.43 -1.27 -19.95
N VAL A 213 0.78 -1.18 -19.40
CA VAL A 213 1.21 -0.17 -18.42
C VAL A 213 2.56 0.40 -18.85
N PRO A 214 2.57 1.48 -19.65
CA PRO A 214 3.80 2.11 -20.10
C PRO A 214 4.65 2.61 -18.95
N ALA A 215 5.97 2.63 -19.15
CA ALA A 215 6.89 3.23 -18.20
C ALA A 215 6.63 4.74 -18.07
N GLY A 216 6.60 5.25 -16.85
CA GLY A 216 6.47 6.69 -16.62
C GLY A 216 7.67 7.48 -17.18
N PRO A 217 7.49 8.76 -17.53
CA PRO A 217 8.43 9.56 -18.33
C PRO A 217 9.82 9.79 -17.70
N ARG A 218 10.01 9.46 -16.41
CA ARG A 218 11.29 9.61 -15.70
C ARG A 218 11.84 8.29 -15.14
N ILE A 219 11.21 7.16 -15.44
CA ILE A 219 11.56 5.86 -14.85
C ILE A 219 12.22 4.99 -15.92
N ARG A 220 13.48 4.61 -15.71
CA ARG A 220 14.10 3.54 -16.50
C ARG A 220 13.56 2.19 -16.01
N VAL A 221 12.40 1.79 -16.53
CA VAL A 221 11.82 0.48 -16.26
C VAL A 221 12.48 -0.56 -17.16
N ARG A 222 12.85 -1.71 -16.59
CA ARG A 222 13.19 -2.89 -17.40
C ARG A 222 12.12 -3.96 -17.18
N VAL A 223 11.68 -4.61 -18.24
CA VAL A 223 10.92 -5.86 -18.10
C VAL A 223 11.94 -6.99 -18.07
N ARG A 224 11.96 -7.77 -16.99
CA ARG A 224 12.76 -9.00 -16.98
C ARG A 224 12.10 -10.00 -17.93
N ALA A 225 12.82 -10.43 -18.97
CA ALA A 225 12.43 -11.57 -19.77
C ALA A 225 12.29 -12.81 -18.87
N ARG A 226 11.20 -13.57 -19.03
CA ARG A 226 10.94 -14.77 -18.23
C ARG A 226 12.14 -15.73 -18.30
N LEU A 227 12.58 -16.22 -17.15
CA LEU A 227 13.42 -17.41 -17.10
C LEU A 227 12.56 -18.56 -17.62
N ARG A 228 12.84 -19.06 -18.83
CA ARG A 228 12.16 -20.24 -19.38
C ARG A 228 12.31 -21.36 -18.34
N ARG A 229 11.20 -21.88 -17.81
CA ARG A 229 11.24 -23.12 -17.03
C ARG A 229 11.86 -24.17 -17.94
N ARG A 230 13.00 -24.75 -17.55
CA ARG A 230 13.49 -25.95 -18.22
C ARG A 230 12.36 -26.98 -18.19
N PRO A 231 12.02 -27.63 -19.31
CA PRO A 231 11.09 -28.76 -19.28
C PRO A 231 11.60 -29.75 -18.23
N ALA A 232 10.71 -30.25 -17.39
CA ALA A 232 11.05 -31.38 -16.53
C ALA A 232 11.57 -32.49 -17.43
N GLU A 233 12.85 -32.81 -17.30
CA GLU A 233 13.49 -33.91 -17.99
C GLU A 233 12.74 -35.17 -17.56
N ARG A 234 11.97 -35.76 -18.49
CA ARG A 234 11.29 -37.03 -18.26
C ARG A 234 12.38 -38.03 -17.95
N ARG A 235 12.50 -38.45 -16.68
CA ARG A 235 13.31 -39.62 -16.32
C ARG A 235 12.79 -40.79 -17.14
N ALA A 236 13.65 -41.36 -17.98
CA ALA A 236 13.38 -42.62 -18.65
C ALA A 236 13.08 -43.69 -17.58
N PRO A 237 12.15 -44.63 -17.84
CA PRO A 237 11.91 -45.75 -16.93
C PRO A 237 13.17 -46.61 -16.83
N ASP A 238 13.53 -46.96 -15.59
CA ASP A 238 14.66 -47.83 -15.25
C ASP A 238 14.38 -49.27 -15.74
N PRO A 239 15.21 -49.86 -16.63
CA PRO A 239 14.97 -51.19 -17.18
C PRO A 239 15.29 -52.33 -16.21
N ARG A 240 15.52 -52.09 -14.91
CA ARG A 240 15.83 -53.14 -13.92
C ARG A 240 14.71 -53.44 -12.91
N ARG A 241 13.46 -53.34 -13.33
CA ARG A 241 12.32 -53.88 -12.57
C ARG A 241 11.49 -54.82 -13.43
N GLU A 242 12.11 -55.91 -13.84
CA GLU A 242 11.44 -57.17 -14.19
C GLU A 242 12.51 -58.27 -14.15
N ALA A 243 12.67 -58.85 -12.96
CA ALA A 243 13.29 -60.15 -12.70
C ALA A 243 12.75 -60.65 -11.35
#